data_AF-A0A7W7QC46-F1
#
_entry.id   AF-A0A7W7QC46-F1
#
_cell.length_a   1.000
_cell.length_b   1.000
_cell.length_c   1.000
_cell.angle_alpha   90.00
_cell.angle_beta   90.00
_cell.angle_gamma   90.00
#
_symmetry.space_group_name_H-M   'P 1'
#
loop_
_entity.id
_entity.type
_entity.pdbx_description
1 polymer ?
#
loop_
_entity_poly.entity_id
_entity_poly.type
_entity_poly.pdbx_seq_one_letter_code
_entity_poly.pdbx_strand_id
1 'polypeptide(L)'
;MNERIPVDSEEYFTQVAADLDGLADVPDGALFEVVTQDGACMVLFRLELEPEWTGDDLTDRELAARVCADCPVRRECLELELRTSGDRTLGVWGALPAEDVRALYPVWRSRRRRLCGRLGDEPGAEPGTGGGQR
;
A
#
# COMPACT_ATOMS: atom_id res chain seq x y z
N MET A 1 18.27 -24.82 -9.47
CA MET A 1 16.93 -24.30 -9.08
C MET A 1 17.04 -22.78 -8.97
N ASN A 2 16.19 -22.10 -9.73
CA ASN A 2 16.03 -20.65 -9.97
C ASN A 2 16.84 -19.63 -9.14
N GLU A 3 17.52 -18.77 -9.89
CA GLU A 3 18.11 -17.48 -9.51
C GLU A 3 17.20 -16.64 -8.60
N ARG A 4 17.68 -16.36 -7.37
CA ARG A 4 17.08 -15.32 -6.54
C ARG A 4 17.77 -14.01 -6.90
N ILE A 5 17.21 -13.34 -7.92
CA ILE A 5 17.54 -11.99 -8.35
C ILE A 5 17.73 -11.12 -7.09
N PRO A 6 18.87 -10.43 -6.89
CA PRO A 6 18.89 -9.28 -6.01
C PRO A 6 18.08 -8.20 -6.74
N VAL A 7 16.75 -8.27 -6.61
CA VAL A 7 15.90 -7.14 -6.97
C VAL A 7 16.41 -6.02 -6.08
N ASP A 8 16.92 -4.96 -6.69
CA ASP A 8 17.29 -3.78 -5.95
C ASP A 8 16.05 -3.39 -5.13
N SER A 9 16.17 -3.45 -3.79
CA SER A 9 15.00 -3.32 -2.92
C SER A 9 14.27 -2.01 -3.20
N GLU A 10 14.97 -0.98 -3.68
CA GLU A 10 14.41 0.29 -4.11
C GLU A 10 13.56 0.18 -5.38
N GLU A 11 14.02 -0.58 -6.39
CA GLU A 11 13.24 -0.82 -7.62
C GLU A 11 11.97 -1.63 -7.31
N TYR A 12 12.09 -2.65 -6.45
CA TYR A 12 10.94 -3.42 -5.98
C TYR A 12 9.92 -2.54 -5.24
N PHE A 13 10.37 -1.73 -4.26
CA PHE A 13 9.48 -0.81 -3.54
C PHE A 13 8.89 0.26 -4.45
N THR A 14 9.64 0.73 -5.45
CA THR A 14 9.12 1.67 -6.46
C THR A 14 8.01 1.04 -7.28
N GLN A 15 8.17 -0.22 -7.70
CA GLN A 15 7.16 -0.94 -8.46
C GLN A 15 5.91 -1.22 -7.61
N VAL A 16 6.07 -1.62 -6.35
CA VAL A 16 4.96 -1.79 -5.40
C VAL A 16 4.23 -0.47 -5.19
N ALA A 17 4.95 0.63 -4.94
CA ALA A 17 4.34 1.93 -4.75
C ALA A 17 3.59 2.43 -6.00
N ALA A 18 4.11 2.13 -7.20
CA ALA A 18 3.44 2.47 -8.46
C ALA A 18 2.14 1.69 -8.67
N ASP A 19 2.12 0.43 -8.25
CA ASP A 19 0.94 -0.42 -8.34
C ASP A 19 -0.20 0.05 -7.41
N LEU A 20 0.15 0.64 -6.26
CA LEU A 20 -0.80 1.28 -5.35
C LEU A 20 -1.35 2.61 -5.88
N ASP A 21 -0.78 3.21 -6.92
CA ASP A 21 -1.25 4.51 -7.43
C ASP A 21 -2.72 4.44 -7.88
N GLY A 22 -3.19 3.29 -8.38
CA GLY A 22 -4.59 3.08 -8.77
C GLY A 22 -5.59 3.12 -7.60
N LEU A 23 -5.11 2.95 -6.37
CA LEU A 23 -5.92 3.03 -5.15
C LEU A 23 -5.95 4.46 -4.56
N ALA A 24 -5.32 5.44 -5.21
CA ALA A 24 -5.23 6.83 -4.71
C ALA A 24 -6.58 7.42 -4.29
N ASP A 25 -7.57 7.26 -5.17
CA ASP A 25 -8.89 7.87 -5.04
C ASP A 25 -9.89 7.00 -4.28
N VAL A 26 -9.49 5.78 -3.90
CA VAL A 26 -10.34 4.88 -3.13
C VAL A 26 -10.39 5.37 -1.67
N PRO A 27 -11.57 5.56 -1.07
CA PRO A 27 -11.67 6.01 0.32
C PRO A 27 -11.25 4.92 1.30
N ASP A 28 -10.70 5.32 2.45
CA ASP A 28 -10.18 4.41 3.48
C ASP A 28 -11.24 3.41 3.98
N GLY A 29 -12.51 3.86 4.05
CA GLY A 29 -13.62 2.99 4.44
C GLY A 29 -13.90 1.85 3.46
N ALA A 30 -13.75 2.09 2.15
CA ALA A 30 -13.90 1.05 1.14
C ALA A 30 -12.73 0.06 1.17
N LEU A 31 -11.50 0.57 1.39
CA LEU A 31 -10.33 -0.29 1.60
C LEU A 31 -10.53 -1.18 2.84
N PHE A 32 -10.98 -0.60 3.95
CA PHE A 32 -11.24 -1.33 5.19
C PHE A 32 -12.31 -2.42 5.00
N GLU A 33 -13.40 -2.11 4.31
CA GLU A 33 -14.48 -3.07 4.02
C GLU A 33 -13.96 -4.26 3.19
N VAL A 34 -13.27 -3.99 2.09
CA VAL A 34 -12.70 -5.02 1.20
C VAL A 34 -11.69 -5.89 1.94
N VAL A 35 -10.78 -5.29 2.72
CA VAL A 35 -9.78 -6.03 3.50
C VAL A 35 -10.43 -6.91 4.56
N THR A 36 -11.50 -6.42 5.20
CA THR A 36 -12.23 -7.17 6.23
C THR A 36 -13.06 -8.31 5.64
N GLN A 37 -13.62 -8.11 4.45
CA GLN A 37 -14.47 -9.10 3.80
C GLN A 37 -13.64 -10.20 3.10
N ASP A 38 -12.68 -9.80 2.28
CA ASP A 38 -11.96 -10.63 1.32
C ASP A 38 -10.49 -10.90 1.70
N GLY A 39 -10.02 -10.34 2.82
CA GLY A 39 -8.68 -10.61 3.35
C GLY A 39 -8.52 -12.08 3.73
N ALA A 40 -7.51 -12.77 3.17
CA ALA A 40 -7.25 -14.18 3.47
C ALA A 40 -7.06 -14.43 4.97
N CYS A 41 -6.36 -13.54 5.68
CA CYS A 41 -6.23 -13.61 7.14
C CYS A 41 -7.58 -13.47 7.87
N MET A 42 -8.47 -12.59 7.40
CA MET A 42 -9.80 -12.39 7.96
C MET A 42 -10.74 -13.56 7.66
N VAL A 43 -10.58 -14.18 6.49
CA VAL A 43 -11.29 -15.41 6.12
C VAL A 43 -10.84 -16.58 7.00
N LEU A 44 -9.53 -16.75 7.23
CA LEU A 44 -9.03 -17.78 8.15
C LEU A 44 -9.56 -17.57 9.58
N PHE A 45 -9.55 -16.33 10.08
CA PHE A 45 -10.15 -15.97 11.36
C PHE A 45 -11.64 -16.32 11.42
N ARG A 46 -12.42 -15.92 10.42
CA ARG A 46 -13.87 -16.18 10.35
C ARG A 46 -14.20 -17.67 10.28
N LEU A 47 -13.34 -18.47 9.64
CA LEU A 47 -13.51 -19.91 9.51
C LEU A 47 -12.88 -20.70 10.67
N GLU A 48 -12.28 -20.02 11.66
CA GLU A 48 -11.54 -20.66 12.77
C GLU A 48 -10.44 -21.61 12.26
N LEU A 49 -9.87 -21.28 11.09
CA LEU A 49 -8.76 -22.00 10.44
C LEU A 49 -7.44 -21.25 10.61
N GLU A 50 -7.36 -20.41 11.64
CA GLU A 50 -6.14 -19.68 11.97
C GLU A 50 -5.01 -20.68 12.19
N PRO A 51 -3.85 -20.44 11.57
CA PRO A 51 -2.71 -21.31 11.81
C PRO A 51 -2.29 -21.20 13.29
N GLU A 52 -1.65 -22.25 13.80
CA GLU A 52 -1.11 -22.20 15.16
C GLU A 52 0.01 -21.16 15.21
N TRP A 53 -0.31 -20.00 15.79
CA TRP A 53 0.66 -18.97 16.08
C TRP A 53 1.57 -19.46 17.21
N THR A 54 2.84 -19.55 16.89
CA THR A 54 3.87 -20.12 17.77
C THR A 54 4.28 -19.14 18.87
N GLY A 55 3.97 -17.85 18.71
CA GLY A 55 4.46 -16.77 19.56
C GLY A 55 5.91 -16.38 19.27
N ASP A 56 6.54 -17.06 18.31
CA ASP A 56 7.84 -16.69 17.76
C ASP A 56 7.62 -15.72 16.59
N ASP A 57 8.06 -14.47 16.80
CA ASP A 57 7.79 -13.35 15.88
C ASP A 57 8.28 -13.65 14.45
N LEU A 58 9.39 -14.38 14.30
CA LEU A 58 9.94 -14.74 13.00
C LEU A 58 9.09 -15.81 12.30
N THR A 59 8.73 -16.87 13.01
CA THR A 59 7.94 -17.99 12.48
C THR A 59 6.52 -17.53 12.13
N ASP A 60 5.90 -16.74 13.00
CA ASP A 60 4.55 -16.19 12.80
C ASP A 60 4.55 -15.21 11.61
N ARG A 61 5.63 -14.45 11.43
CA ARG A 61 5.82 -13.59 10.27
C ARG A 61 5.99 -14.35 8.96
N GLU A 62 6.76 -15.43 8.94
CA GLU A 62 6.89 -16.27 7.75
C GLU A 62 5.56 -16.91 7.36
N LEU A 63 4.80 -17.34 8.36
CA LEU A 63 3.48 -17.93 8.18
C LEU A 63 2.47 -16.90 7.64
N ALA A 64 2.45 -15.69 8.22
CA ALA A 64 1.64 -14.58 7.72
C ALA A 64 2.02 -14.19 6.29
N ALA A 65 3.31 -14.17 5.95
CA ALA A 65 3.76 -13.88 4.59
C ALA A 65 3.24 -14.92 3.57
N ARG A 66 3.16 -16.20 3.95
CA ARG A 66 2.58 -17.27 3.11
C ARG A 66 1.08 -17.09 2.93
N VAL A 67 0.34 -16.82 4.00
CA VAL A 67 -1.11 -16.55 3.93
C VAL A 67 -1.38 -15.33 3.04
N CYS A 68 -0.58 -14.28 3.19
CA CYS A 68 -0.75 -13.07 2.40
C CYS A 68 -0.32 -13.24 0.94
N ALA A 69 0.51 -14.21 0.57
CA ALA A 69 1.04 -14.35 -0.79
C ALA A 69 -0.08 -14.58 -1.84
N ASP A 70 -1.09 -15.37 -1.49
CA ASP A 70 -2.25 -15.70 -2.32
C ASP A 70 -3.49 -14.85 -2.01
N CYS A 71 -3.36 -13.85 -1.14
CA CYS A 71 -4.50 -13.00 -0.78
C CYS A 71 -4.92 -12.12 -1.98
N PRO A 72 -6.21 -12.06 -2.35
CA PRO A 72 -6.66 -11.25 -3.48
C PRO A 72 -6.55 -9.74 -3.22
N VAL A 73 -6.61 -9.33 -1.95
CA VAL A 73 -6.67 -7.92 -1.53
C VAL A 73 -5.35 -7.41 -0.95
N ARG A 74 -4.22 -7.97 -1.42
CA ARG A 74 -2.87 -7.60 -0.91
C ARG A 74 -2.58 -6.11 -1.06
N ARG A 75 -2.99 -5.52 -2.19
CA ARG A 75 -2.67 -4.14 -2.55
C ARG A 75 -3.49 -3.18 -1.71
N GLU A 76 -4.78 -3.48 -1.54
CA GLU A 76 -5.74 -2.75 -0.73
C GLU A 76 -5.35 -2.80 0.76
N CYS A 77 -4.94 -3.99 1.23
CA CYS A 77 -4.43 -4.19 2.59
C CYS A 77 -3.17 -3.35 2.85
N LEU A 78 -2.22 -3.35 1.91
CA LEU A 78 -0.99 -2.58 2.01
C LEU A 78 -1.25 -1.06 1.93
N GLU A 79 -2.14 -0.63 1.03
CA GLU A 79 -2.54 0.78 0.91
C GLU A 79 -3.17 1.29 2.20
N LEU A 80 -4.08 0.52 2.78
CA LEU A 80 -4.75 0.88 4.04
C LEU A 80 -3.72 1.06 5.15
N GLU A 81 -2.80 0.12 5.32
CA GLU A 81 -1.78 0.18 6.38
C GLU A 81 -0.81 1.37 6.20
N LEU A 82 -0.45 1.69 4.95
CA LEU A 82 0.39 2.86 4.66
C LEU A 82 -0.32 4.18 5.00
N ARG A 83 -1.66 4.24 4.92
CA ARG A 83 -2.46 5.41 5.32
C ARG A 83 -2.67 5.52 6.81
N THR A 84 -2.90 4.41 7.51
CA THR A 84 -3.24 4.38 8.94
C THR A 84 -2.00 4.42 9.83
N SER A 85 -1.01 3.58 9.53
CA SER A 85 0.13 3.28 10.41
C SER A 85 1.44 3.81 9.85
N GLY A 86 1.66 3.65 8.54
CA GLY A 86 2.84 4.17 7.85
C GLY A 86 4.16 3.66 8.45
N ASP A 87 4.97 4.56 9.01
CA ASP A 87 6.27 4.25 9.63
C ASP A 87 6.14 3.45 10.95
N ARG A 88 4.94 3.38 11.52
CA ARG A 88 4.65 2.64 12.76
C ARG A 88 4.04 1.26 12.53
N THR A 89 4.04 0.78 11.28
CA THR A 89 3.55 -0.55 10.90
C THR A 89 4.20 -1.65 11.76
N LEU A 90 3.41 -2.63 12.18
CA LEU A 90 3.82 -3.83 12.91
C LEU A 90 3.26 -5.09 12.23
N GLY A 91 3.96 -6.22 12.31
CA GLY A 91 3.50 -7.48 11.69
C GLY A 91 3.72 -7.54 10.18
N VAL A 92 2.84 -8.26 9.46
CA VAL A 92 2.93 -8.50 8.01
C VAL A 92 1.67 -7.98 7.32
N TRP A 93 1.86 -7.17 6.27
CA TRP A 93 0.80 -6.54 5.50
C TRP A 93 1.09 -6.69 4.01
N GLY A 94 0.12 -7.18 3.22
CA GLY A 94 0.31 -7.37 1.77
C GLY A 94 1.40 -8.39 1.39
N ALA A 95 1.74 -9.30 2.30
CA ALA A 95 2.90 -10.21 2.27
C ALA A 95 4.25 -9.52 2.41
N LEU A 96 4.25 -8.27 2.86
CA LEU A 96 5.45 -7.55 3.24
C LEU A 96 5.53 -7.45 4.76
N PRO A 97 6.71 -7.69 5.34
CA PRO A 97 6.91 -7.45 6.74
C PRO A 97 7.00 -5.97 7.11
N ALA A 98 6.83 -5.67 8.40
CA ALA A 98 6.89 -4.31 8.93
C ALA A 98 8.14 -3.53 8.51
N GLU A 99 9.32 -4.14 8.47
CA GLU A 99 10.55 -3.46 8.02
C GLU A 99 10.49 -3.03 6.55
N ASP A 100 9.95 -3.88 5.68
CA ASP A 100 9.78 -3.60 4.25
C ASP A 100 8.67 -2.58 4.03
N VAL A 101 7.57 -2.64 4.79
CA VAL A 101 6.50 -1.64 4.74
C VAL A 101 7.05 -0.26 5.18
N ARG A 102 7.89 -0.22 6.22
CA ARG A 102 8.56 1.02 6.65
C ARG A 102 9.54 1.55 5.61
N ALA A 103 10.25 0.66 4.90
CA ALA A 103 11.13 1.04 3.80
C ALA A 103 10.35 1.55 2.57
N LEU A 104 9.18 0.97 2.30
CA LEU A 104 8.26 1.38 1.24
C LEU A 104 7.59 2.74 1.52
N TYR A 105 7.26 3.02 2.79
CA TYR A 105 6.54 4.22 3.21
C TYR A 105 7.09 5.55 2.64
N PRO A 106 8.40 5.87 2.71
CA PRO A 106 8.93 7.11 2.13
C PRO A 106 8.77 7.20 0.60
N VAL A 107 8.89 6.08 -0.11
CA VAL A 107 8.71 6.00 -1.57
C VAL A 107 7.26 6.27 -1.93
N TRP A 108 6.34 5.55 -1.30
CA TRP A 108 4.89 5.73 -1.46
C TRP A 108 4.45 7.15 -1.13
N ARG A 109 4.87 7.69 0.01
CA ARG A 109 4.50 9.05 0.47
C ARG A 109 4.97 10.12 -0.52
N SER A 110 6.17 9.95 -1.09
CA SER A 110 6.69 10.88 -2.10
C SER A 110 5.88 10.84 -3.39
N ARG A 111 5.44 9.65 -3.83
CA ARG A 111 4.55 9.51 -4.99
C ARG A 111 3.17 10.11 -4.74
N ARG A 112 2.56 9.87 -3.58
CA ARG A 112 1.26 10.45 -3.20
C ARG A 112 1.26 11.97 -3.23
N ARG A 113 2.33 12.60 -2.73
CA ARG A 113 2.51 14.06 -2.83
C ARG A 113 2.56 14.54 -4.29
N ARG A 114 3.22 13.80 -5.18
CA ARG A 114 3.29 14.15 -6.62
C ARG A 114 1.94 13.97 -7.32
N LEU A 115 1.17 12.94 -6.97
CA LEU A 115 -0.16 12.71 -7.52
C LEU A 115 -1.15 13.80 -7.08
N CYS A 116 -1.15 14.16 -5.79
CA CYS A 116 -1.94 15.28 -5.27
C CYS A 116 -1.50 16.62 -5.90
N GLY A 117 -0.20 16.82 -6.12
CA GLY A 117 0.33 18.01 -6.80
C GLY A 117 -0.08 18.14 -8.27
N ARG A 118 -0.28 17.04 -9.00
CA ARG A 118 -0.73 17.07 -10.41
C ARG A 118 -2.22 17.39 -10.58
N LEU A 119 -3.05 17.22 -9.55
CA LEU A 119 -4.46 17.60 -9.58
C LEU A 119 -4.66 19.10 -9.26
N GLY A 120 -3.58 19.80 -8.83
CA GLY A 120 -3.57 21.23 -8.53
C GLY A 120 -2.95 22.12 -9.60
N ASP A 121 -2.57 21.59 -10.76
CA ASP A 121 -2.01 22.37 -11.88
C ASP A 121 -2.98 22.31 -13.08
N GLU A 122 -4.04 23.13 -13.03
CA GLU A 122 -4.70 23.61 -14.24
C GLU A 122 -4.02 24.93 -14.66
N PRO A 123 -3.15 24.94 -15.69
CA PRO A 123 -2.74 26.19 -16.30
C PRO A 123 -3.86 26.64 -17.27
N GLY A 124 -4.82 27.42 -16.78
CA GLY A 124 -5.84 27.98 -17.69
C GLY A 124 -6.98 28.76 -17.07
N ALA A 125 -6.75 30.04 -16.74
CA ALA A 125 -7.74 31.11 -16.94
C ALA A 125 -7.06 32.47 -16.80
N GLU A 126 -6.62 33.00 -17.93
CA GLU A 126 -6.03 34.33 -18.05
C GLU A 126 -7.12 35.40 -17.88
N PRO A 127 -7.00 36.39 -16.96
CA PRO A 127 -7.86 37.55 -17.01
C PRO A 127 -7.28 38.58 -17.99
N GLY A 128 -7.84 38.57 -19.20
CA GLY A 128 -8.38 39.78 -19.80
C GLY A 128 -7.39 40.78 -20.37
N THR A 129 -7.22 40.71 -21.68
CA THR A 129 -7.00 41.90 -22.51
C THR A 129 -8.16 42.88 -22.30
N GLY A 130 -7.88 44.04 -21.74
CA GLY A 130 -8.66 45.27 -21.87
C GLY A 130 -7.68 46.45 -21.78
N GLY A 131 -7.52 47.34 -22.75
CA GLY A 131 -8.47 47.84 -23.73
C GLY A 131 -8.89 49.26 -23.33
N GLY A 132 -8.11 50.28 -23.71
CA GLY A 132 -8.41 51.71 -23.51
C GLY A 132 -8.32 52.16 -22.03
N GLN A 133 -7.99 53.40 -21.69
CA GLN A 133 -8.53 54.63 -22.25
C GLN A 133 -7.54 55.80 -22.04
N ARG A 134 -7.50 56.63 -23.09
CA ARG A 134 -7.10 58.03 -23.29
C ARG A 134 -6.57 58.86 -22.11
#